data_AF-A0A5M9K9V9-F1
#
_entry.id   AF-A0A5M9K9V9-F1
#
_cell.length_a   1.000
_cell.length_b   1.000
_cell.length_c   1.000
_cell.angle_alpha   90.00
_cell.angle_beta   90.00
_cell.angle_gamma   90.00
#
_symmetry.space_group_name_H-M   'P 1'
#
loop_
_entity.id
_entity.type
_entity.pdbx_description
1 polymer ?
#
loop_
_entity_poly.entity_id
_entity_poly.type
_entity_poly.pdbx_seq_one_letter_code
_entity_poly.pdbx_strand_id
1 'polypeptide(L)'
;MAAEKQARTGLAVGLNKGHKTEARVSKPKVSRTKGHLSKRTAFVRDIVKEVSGLAPYERRVIELLRNSKDKRARKLAKKRLGTFGRAKAKVDELQGVIAESRRAACGHWSCNNEIFTGYYDSGNKDTRVLENSSNSRRRPGLK
;
A
#
# COMPACT_ATOMS: atom_id res chain seq x y z
N MET A 1 -4.67 8.19 -19.71
CA MET A 1 -3.92 7.83 -20.93
C MET A 1 -4.62 6.64 -21.55
N ALA A 2 -5.30 6.82 -22.70
CA ALA A 2 -5.85 5.67 -23.42
C ALA A 2 -4.67 4.79 -23.84
N ALA A 3 -4.69 3.51 -23.48
CA ALA A 3 -3.68 2.58 -23.96
C ALA A 3 -3.72 2.57 -25.49
N GLU A 4 -2.59 2.88 -26.12
CA GLU A 4 -2.42 2.79 -27.57
C GLU A 4 -2.67 1.34 -27.99
N LYS A 5 -3.82 1.09 -28.64
CA LYS A 5 -4.13 -0.24 -29.16
C LYS A 5 -3.41 -0.40 -30.48
N GLN A 6 -2.59 -1.44 -30.59
CA GLN A 6 -1.90 -1.80 -31.83
C GLN A 6 -2.88 -1.86 -32.99
N ALA A 7 -2.49 -1.30 -34.13
CA ALA A 7 -3.31 -1.27 -35.33
C ALA A 7 -3.62 -2.71 -35.78
N ARG A 8 -4.89 -2.98 -36.12
CA ARG A 8 -5.30 -4.28 -36.64
C ARG A 8 -4.65 -4.50 -38.00
N THR A 9 -4.18 -5.72 -38.28
CA THR A 9 -3.41 -6.05 -39.48
C THR A 9 -4.29 -6.34 -40.71
N GLY A 10 -5.60 -6.51 -40.54
CA GLY A 10 -6.50 -6.92 -41.62
C GLY A 10 -6.50 -8.43 -41.89
N LEU A 11 -5.74 -9.22 -41.12
CA LEU A 11 -5.69 -10.67 -41.23
C LEU A 11 -6.87 -11.33 -40.52
N ALA A 12 -7.32 -12.50 -41.01
CA ALA A 12 -8.40 -13.27 -40.41
C ALA A 12 -8.00 -14.01 -39.11
N VAL A 13 -6.69 -14.29 -38.95
CA VAL A 13 -6.11 -15.02 -37.80
C VAL A 13 -4.88 -14.27 -37.27
N GLY A 14 -4.50 -14.54 -36.01
CA GLY A 14 -3.41 -13.85 -35.30
C GLY A 14 -3.87 -12.91 -34.17
N LEU A 15 -2.92 -12.35 -33.43
CA LEU A 15 -3.19 -11.51 -32.25
C LEU A 15 -3.85 -10.16 -32.61
N ASN A 16 -3.36 -9.51 -33.67
CA ASN A 16 -3.87 -8.21 -34.15
C ASN A 16 -4.85 -8.36 -35.33
N LYS A 17 -5.58 -9.48 -35.36
CA LYS A 17 -6.51 -9.80 -36.44
C LYS A 17 -7.74 -8.87 -36.47
N GLY A 18 -8.46 -8.94 -37.58
CA GLY A 18 -9.69 -8.19 -37.82
C GLY A 18 -9.49 -6.96 -38.70
N HIS A 19 -10.60 -6.31 -39.04
CA HIS A 19 -10.60 -5.20 -39.98
C HIS A 19 -9.89 -3.96 -39.42
N LYS A 20 -8.98 -3.40 -40.22
CA LYS A 20 -8.28 -2.14 -39.96
C LYS A 20 -9.31 -1.04 -39.68
N THR A 21 -9.41 -0.63 -38.42
CA THR A 21 -10.41 0.33 -37.94
C THR A 21 -9.76 1.22 -36.90
N GLU A 22 -10.04 2.53 -36.97
CA GLU A 22 -9.59 3.49 -35.97
C GLU A 22 -10.52 3.46 -34.75
N ALA A 23 -9.96 3.18 -33.58
CA ALA A 23 -10.75 3.08 -32.35
C ALA A 23 -11.04 4.48 -31.79
N ARG A 24 -12.30 4.92 -31.84
CA ARG A 24 -12.73 6.16 -31.21
C ARG A 24 -12.65 6.07 -29.68
N VAL A 25 -11.98 7.04 -29.06
CA VAL A 25 -11.97 7.18 -27.59
C VAL A 25 -13.31 7.78 -27.14
N SER A 26 -14.20 6.94 -26.62
CA SER A 26 -15.49 7.36 -26.07
C SER A 26 -15.36 7.74 -24.59
N LYS A 27 -16.14 8.73 -24.15
CA LYS A 27 -16.22 9.10 -22.72
C LYS A 27 -16.77 7.90 -21.92
N PRO A 28 -16.20 7.59 -20.74
CA PRO A 28 -16.70 6.50 -19.92
C PRO A 28 -18.15 6.79 -19.48
N LYS A 29 -19.02 5.79 -19.64
CA LYS A 29 -20.42 5.88 -19.22
C LYS A 29 -20.50 6.00 -17.69
N VAL A 30 -21.41 6.86 -17.20
CA VAL A 30 -21.65 7.09 -15.75
C VAL A 30 -21.96 5.79 -14.99
N SER A 31 -22.62 4.82 -15.64
CA SER A 31 -22.90 3.51 -15.02
C SER A 31 -21.63 2.73 -14.63
N ARG A 32 -20.50 2.96 -15.29
CA ARG A 32 -19.20 2.36 -14.93
C ARG A 32 -18.56 2.98 -13.69
N THR A 33 -19.03 4.16 -13.28
CA THR A 33 -18.53 4.89 -12.11
C THR A 33 -19.22 4.43 -10.81
N LYS A 34 -20.25 3.58 -10.90
CA LYS A 34 -20.96 3.04 -9.74
C LYS A 34 -20.00 2.23 -8.86
N GLY A 35 -19.90 2.60 -7.58
CA GLY A 35 -19.04 1.92 -6.60
C GLY A 35 -17.72 2.63 -6.31
N HIS A 36 -17.39 3.73 -7.03
CA HIS A 36 -16.27 4.58 -6.63
C HIS A 36 -16.55 5.24 -5.28
N LEU A 37 -15.50 5.29 -4.47
CA LEU A 37 -15.51 5.93 -3.17
C LEU A 37 -15.45 7.45 -3.36
N SER A 38 -16.39 8.17 -2.75
CA SER A 38 -16.46 9.64 -2.76
C SER A 38 -15.97 10.19 -1.42
N LYS A 39 -15.47 11.44 -1.40
CA LYS A 39 -14.94 12.06 -0.16
C LYS A 39 -15.93 12.00 1.00
N ARG A 40 -17.21 12.28 0.74
CA ARG A 40 -18.29 12.20 1.74
C ARG A 40 -18.52 10.77 2.22
N THR A 41 -18.51 9.77 1.32
CA THR A 41 -18.76 8.38 1.71
C THR A 41 -17.58 7.73 2.43
N ALA A 42 -16.33 8.15 2.15
CA ALA A 42 -15.18 7.81 3.00
C ALA A 42 -15.36 8.35 4.42
N PHE A 43 -15.56 9.66 4.57
CA PHE A 43 -15.70 10.31 5.87
C PHE A 43 -16.78 9.66 6.75
N VAL A 44 -17.96 9.39 6.18
CA VAL A 44 -19.03 8.72 6.92
C VAL A 44 -18.66 7.28 7.31
N ARG A 45 -17.96 6.54 6.44
CA ARG A 45 -17.51 5.16 6.74
C ARG A 45 -16.45 5.13 7.83
N ASP A 46 -15.56 6.12 7.87
CA ASP A 46 -14.50 6.20 8.86
C ASP A 46 -15.09 6.45 10.27
N ILE A 47 -16.03 7.41 10.39
CA ILE A 47 -16.78 7.66 11.64
C ILE A 47 -17.50 6.41 12.13
N VAL A 48 -18.20 5.69 11.24
CA VAL A 48 -18.96 4.50 11.64
C VAL A 48 -18.02 3.39 12.15
N LYS A 49 -16.83 3.24 11.57
CA LYS A 49 -15.84 2.24 12.03
C LYS A 49 -15.27 2.59 13.41
N GLU A 50 -15.02 3.86 13.67
CA GLU A 50 -14.57 4.34 14.98
C GLU A 50 -15.61 4.05 16.08
N VAL A 51 -16.90 4.34 15.79
CA VAL A 51 -17.98 4.15 16.77
C VAL A 51 -18.34 2.67 16.97
N SER A 52 -18.43 1.89 15.88
CA SER A 52 -18.91 0.50 15.94
C SER A 52 -17.84 -0.49 16.41
N GLY A 53 -16.57 -0.11 16.33
CA GLY A 53 -15.44 -0.99 16.63
C GLY A 53 -15.29 -2.17 15.66
N LEU A 54 -14.39 -3.09 16.02
CA LEU A 54 -14.04 -4.26 15.20
C LEU A 54 -14.88 -5.49 15.53
N ALA A 55 -15.30 -6.20 14.48
CA ALA A 55 -16.00 -7.47 14.63
C ALA A 55 -15.10 -8.54 15.29
N PRO A 56 -15.66 -9.56 15.97
CA PRO A 56 -14.87 -10.56 16.69
C PRO A 56 -13.93 -11.38 15.78
N TYR A 57 -14.30 -11.60 14.51
CA TYR A 57 -13.41 -12.27 13.56
C TYR A 57 -12.26 -11.37 13.07
N GLU A 58 -12.47 -10.06 13.03
CA GLU A 58 -11.45 -9.08 12.61
C GLU A 58 -10.37 -8.95 13.68
N ARG A 59 -10.78 -8.93 14.95
CA ARG A 59 -9.88 -9.00 16.12
C ARG A 59 -8.97 -10.23 16.06
N ARG A 60 -9.54 -11.42 15.83
CA ARG A 60 -8.77 -12.67 15.69
C ARG A 60 -7.83 -12.66 14.48
N VAL A 61 -8.20 -11.99 13.39
CA VAL A 61 -7.31 -11.83 12.24
C VAL A 61 -6.14 -10.91 12.59
N ILE A 62 -6.36 -9.81 13.30
CA ILE A 62 -5.30 -8.91 13.78
C ILE A 62 -4.31 -9.66 14.68
N GLU A 63 -4.80 -10.49 15.61
CA GLU A 63 -3.94 -11.33 16.46
C GLU A 63 -3.03 -12.26 15.65
N LEU A 64 -3.58 -12.88 14.58
CA LEU A 64 -2.79 -13.74 13.70
C LEU A 64 -1.76 -12.94 12.88
N LEU A 65 -2.11 -11.72 12.46
CA LEU A 65 -1.21 -10.83 11.72
C LEU A 65 -0.09 -10.27 12.60
N ARG A 66 -0.35 -9.97 13.89
CA ARG A 66 0.68 -9.57 14.87
C ARG A 66 1.72 -10.67 15.08
N ASN A 67 1.29 -11.93 14.99
CA ASN A 67 2.15 -13.11 15.10
C ASN A 67 2.77 -13.54 13.75
N SER A 68 2.70 -12.72 12.70
CA SER A 68 3.23 -13.00 11.36
C SER A 68 2.67 -14.29 10.71
N LYS A 69 1.44 -14.69 11.04
CA LYS A 69 0.77 -15.91 10.53
C LYS A 69 -0.19 -15.60 9.36
N ASP A 70 0.31 -14.94 8.31
CA ASP A 70 -0.53 -14.44 7.20
C ASP A 70 -1.33 -15.52 6.47
N LYS A 71 -0.73 -16.70 6.25
CA LYS A 71 -1.43 -17.82 5.59
C LYS A 71 -2.62 -18.31 6.42
N ARG A 72 -2.50 -18.33 7.75
CA ARG A 72 -3.61 -18.70 8.66
C ARG A 72 -4.65 -17.60 8.74
N ALA A 73 -4.23 -16.33 8.78
CA ALA A 73 -5.13 -15.17 8.73
C ALA A 73 -6.01 -15.19 7.46
N ARG A 74 -5.39 -15.39 6.28
CA ARG A 74 -6.14 -15.50 5.00
C ARG A 74 -7.08 -16.70 4.95
N LYS A 75 -6.71 -17.85 5.53
CA LYS A 75 -7.60 -19.02 5.63
C LYS A 75 -8.81 -18.74 6.52
N LEU A 76 -8.60 -18.09 7.67
CA LEU A 76 -9.68 -17.71 8.58
C LEU A 76 -10.62 -16.69 7.92
N ALA A 77 -10.08 -15.65 7.29
CA ALA A 77 -10.87 -14.65 6.58
C ALA A 77 -11.65 -15.25 5.40
N LYS A 78 -11.05 -16.18 4.63
CA LYS A 78 -11.76 -16.91 3.56
C LYS A 78 -12.90 -17.75 4.12
N LYS A 79 -12.73 -18.43 5.25
CA LYS A 79 -13.80 -19.21 5.89
C LYS A 79 -14.97 -18.33 6.35
N ARG A 80 -14.74 -17.06 6.67
CA ARG A 80 -15.79 -16.11 7.09
C ARG A 80 -16.45 -15.37 5.92
N LEU A 81 -15.67 -14.95 4.91
CA LEU A 81 -16.12 -14.09 3.80
C LEU A 81 -16.44 -14.86 2.50
N GLY A 82 -16.07 -16.14 2.44
CA GLY A 82 -16.30 -17.07 1.33
C GLY A 82 -15.18 -17.07 0.29
N THR A 83 -14.95 -15.94 -0.38
CA THR A 83 -13.99 -15.86 -1.51
C THR A 83 -12.61 -15.39 -1.10
N PHE A 84 -11.58 -15.82 -1.84
CA PHE A 84 -10.19 -15.44 -1.57
C PHE A 84 -9.94 -13.95 -1.84
N GLY A 85 -10.54 -13.37 -2.87
CA GLY A 85 -10.39 -11.95 -3.19
C GLY A 85 -10.91 -11.03 -2.06
N ARG A 86 -12.07 -11.36 -1.48
CA ARG A 86 -12.62 -10.64 -0.32
C ARG A 86 -11.76 -10.81 0.92
N ALA A 87 -11.27 -12.02 1.17
CA ALA A 87 -10.37 -12.30 2.28
C ALA A 87 -9.05 -11.52 2.19
N LYS A 88 -8.46 -11.44 0.99
CA LYS A 88 -7.25 -10.64 0.76
C LYS A 88 -7.53 -9.17 1.04
N ALA A 89 -8.56 -8.60 0.43
CA ALA A 89 -8.92 -7.19 0.64
C ALA A 89 -9.16 -6.84 2.12
N LYS A 90 -9.81 -7.75 2.87
CA LYS A 90 -10.02 -7.56 4.31
C LYS A 90 -8.75 -7.70 5.15
N VAL A 91 -7.84 -8.60 4.79
CA VAL A 91 -6.54 -8.70 5.47
C VAL A 91 -5.70 -7.45 5.20
N ASP A 92 -5.70 -6.93 3.98
CA ASP A 92 -4.97 -5.72 3.62
C ASP A 92 -5.52 -4.49 4.39
N GLU A 93 -6.85 -4.38 4.55
CA GLU A 93 -7.48 -3.36 5.41
C GLU A 93 -7.00 -3.46 6.87
N LEU A 94 -6.97 -4.67 7.44
CA LEU A 94 -6.55 -4.89 8.84
C LEU A 94 -5.04 -4.68 9.06
N GLN A 95 -4.21 -4.91 8.04
CA GLN A 95 -2.80 -4.53 8.08
C GLN A 95 -2.63 -3.01 8.17
N GLY A 96 -3.48 -2.24 7.48
CA GLY A 96 -3.55 -0.79 7.59
C GLY A 96 -3.82 -0.33 9.03
N VAL A 97 -4.83 -0.93 9.68
CA VAL A 97 -5.18 -0.63 11.09
C VAL A 97 -4.01 -0.91 12.04
N ILE A 98 -3.25 -2.00 11.81
CA ILE A 98 -2.06 -2.30 12.62
C ILE A 98 -0.97 -1.25 12.41
N ALA A 99 -0.75 -0.80 11.17
CA ALA A 99 0.24 0.22 10.86
C ALA A 99 -0.13 1.57 11.51
N GLU A 100 -1.39 1.96 11.45
CA GLU A 100 -1.91 3.16 12.14
C GLU A 100 -1.77 3.05 13.65
N SER A 101 -2.12 1.90 14.23
CA SER A 101 -1.95 1.65 15.67
C SER A 101 -0.49 1.78 16.11
N ARG A 102 0.46 1.30 15.28
CA ARG A 102 1.90 1.41 15.55
C ARG A 102 2.38 2.87 15.48
N ARG A 103 1.90 3.66 14.52
CA ARG A 103 2.24 5.09 14.41
C ARG A 103 1.68 5.89 15.59
N ALA A 104 0.43 5.63 15.99
CA ALA A 104 -0.17 6.26 17.16
C ALA A 104 0.60 5.92 18.44
N ALA A 105 1.05 4.67 18.59
CA ALA A 105 1.84 4.24 19.74
C ALA A 105 3.24 4.89 19.79
N CYS A 106 3.90 5.11 18.63
CA CYS A 106 5.25 5.71 18.62
C CYS A 106 5.24 7.24 18.84
N GLY A 107 4.15 7.93 18.51
CA GLY A 107 4.01 9.37 18.76
C GLY A 107 3.96 9.75 20.25
N HIS A 108 3.68 8.79 21.14
CA HIS A 108 3.77 9.00 22.59
C HIS A 108 5.22 8.96 23.12
N TRP A 109 6.11 8.20 22.47
CA TRP A 109 7.49 8.02 22.91
C TRP A 109 8.47 9.06 22.35
N SER A 110 8.11 9.80 21.28
CA SER A 110 9.00 10.82 20.70
C SER A 110 8.89 12.22 21.31
N CYS A 111 8.06 12.42 22.34
CA CYS A 111 7.93 13.72 23.03
C CYS A 111 8.47 13.73 24.47
N ASN A 112 9.03 12.61 24.96
CA ASN A 112 9.60 12.51 26.30
C ASN A 112 11.03 11.92 26.28
N ASN A 113 11.91 12.42 25.41
CA ASN A 113 13.35 12.15 25.58
C ASN A 113 14.29 13.23 24.98
N GLU A 114 13.90 14.51 24.99
CA GLU A 114 14.81 15.62 24.66
C GLU A 114 15.09 16.57 25.85
N ILE A 115 14.78 16.17 27.09
CA ILE A 115 15.01 17.01 28.28
C ILE A 115 16.05 16.43 29.27
N PHE A 116 16.63 15.24 29.05
CA PHE A 116 17.52 14.65 30.08
C PHE A 116 18.74 13.86 29.58
N THR A 117 19.44 14.33 28.55
CA THR A 117 20.85 13.94 28.32
C THR A 117 21.71 15.14 27.95
N GLY A 118 21.68 16.16 28.81
CA GLY A 118 22.81 17.06 28.99
C GLY A 118 23.61 16.59 30.21
N TYR A 119 24.95 16.63 30.13
CA TYR A 119 25.93 16.19 31.12
C TYR A 119 26.23 14.69 31.22
N TYR A 120 27.19 14.21 30.41
CA TYR A 120 28.48 13.73 30.92
C TYR A 120 29.46 13.68 29.74
N ASP A 121 30.21 14.77 29.62
CA ASP A 121 31.35 14.92 28.72
C ASP A 121 32.60 14.52 29.52
N SER A 122 33.14 13.33 29.26
CA SER A 122 34.52 12.99 29.62
C SER A 122 35.02 11.78 28.84
N GLY A 123 35.60 12.05 27.67
CA GLY A 123 36.81 11.37 27.19
C GLY A 123 36.67 9.97 26.62
N ASN A 124 36.68 9.85 25.29
CA ASN A 124 37.84 9.25 24.63
C ASN A 124 37.95 9.75 23.18
N LYS A 125 39.18 10.02 22.80
CA LYS A 125 39.65 10.47 21.49
C LYS A 125 39.39 9.34 20.49
N ASP A 126 38.95 9.66 19.27
CA ASP A 126 39.59 9.20 18.03
C ASP A 126 38.90 9.78 16.79
N THR A 127 39.68 10.62 16.11
CA THR A 127 39.73 10.90 14.67
C THR A 127 38.49 11.40 13.92
N ARG A 128 38.46 12.74 13.76
CA ARG A 128 38.19 13.40 12.48
C ARG A 128 38.78 12.59 11.31
N VAL A 129 37.99 12.33 10.27
CA VAL A 129 38.28 12.86 8.93
C VAL A 129 36.96 13.23 8.25
N LEU A 130 36.74 14.54 8.14
CA LEU A 130 35.86 15.15 7.14
C LEU A 130 36.48 14.91 5.77
N GLU A 131 35.68 14.50 4.78
CA GLU A 131 35.76 15.13 3.45
C GLU A 131 34.54 14.78 2.60
N ASN A 132 33.65 15.77 2.52
CA ASN A 132 32.78 15.94 1.36
C ASN A 132 33.67 16.17 0.13
N SER A 133 33.52 15.36 -0.91
CA SER A 133 33.87 15.76 -2.28
C SER A 133 33.22 14.84 -3.33
N SER A 134 32.31 15.44 -4.08
CA SER A 134 32.39 15.44 -5.55
C SER A 134 32.29 14.10 -6.30
N ASN A 135 31.10 13.86 -6.86
CA ASN A 135 30.90 13.78 -8.32
C ASN A 135 32.11 13.32 -9.16
N SER A 136 32.05 12.11 -9.75
CA SER A 136 32.38 11.82 -11.17
C SER A 136 32.73 10.34 -11.42
N ARG A 137 32.52 9.91 -12.68
CA ARG A 137 32.83 8.62 -13.35
C ARG A 137 31.65 7.62 -13.35
N ARG A 138 30.82 7.44 -14.40
CA ARG A 138 31.12 7.23 -15.85
C ARG A 138 32.32 6.30 -16.02
N ARG A 139 32.18 5.00 -16.31
CA ARG A 139 31.89 4.31 -17.60
C ARG A 139 32.43 2.85 -17.43
N PRO A 140 32.43 1.96 -18.44
CA PRO A 140 31.39 1.51 -19.39
C PRO A 140 31.27 -0.05 -19.36
N GLY A 141 30.36 -0.61 -20.16
CA GLY A 141 30.11 -2.06 -20.24
C GLY A 141 31.22 -2.91 -20.86
N LEU A 142 31.04 -4.24 -20.74
CA LEU A 142 31.74 -5.25 -21.53
C LEU A 142 30.75 -6.36 -21.92
N LYS A 143 30.61 -6.47 -23.26
CA LYS A 143 30.16 -7.59 -24.11
C LYS A 143 28.87 -8.33 -23.75
#